data_AF-A0A519DPW0-F1
#
_entry.id   AF-A0A519DPW0-F1
#
_cell.length_a   1.000
_cell.length_b   1.000
_cell.length_c   1.000
_cell.angle_alpha   90.00
_cell.angle_beta   90.00
_cell.angle_gamma   90.00
#
_symmetry.space_group_name_H-M   'P 1'
#
loop_
_entity.id
_entity.type
_entity.pdbx_description
1 polymer ?
#
loop_
_entity_poly.entity_id
_entity_poly.type
_entity_poly.pdbx_seq_one_letter_code
_entity_poly.pdbx_strand_id
1 'polypeptide(L)'
;MTIVDKQNLLTKKSEQRHEIRVDKENPDLMMEVWVRELTFFDVQKAAQSMFQMDGDDISLNLEGYWRYAFSNWVVRTNPELTVDDMMNLNAYVGQQIASLLPKPDELAEAMQGGFTKANN
;
A
#
# COMPACT_ATOMS: atom_id res chain seq x y z
N MET A 1 31.83 5.79 -17.25
CA MET A 1 30.36 5.67 -17.12
C MET A 1 30.07 4.21 -16.83
N THR A 2 29.47 3.90 -15.68
CA THR A 2 29.12 2.51 -15.33
C THR A 2 27.65 2.31 -15.66
N ILE A 3 27.35 1.32 -16.50
CA ILE A 3 25.96 0.92 -16.80
C ILE A 3 25.50 0.01 -15.65
N VAL A 4 24.32 0.29 -15.10
CA VAL A 4 23.76 -0.50 -13.99
C VAL A 4 23.25 -1.87 -14.49
N ASP A 5 23.27 -2.88 -13.63
CA ASP A 5 22.66 -4.18 -13.94
C ASP A 5 21.13 -4.06 -14.01
N LYS A 6 20.52 -4.66 -15.04
CA LYS A 6 19.06 -4.74 -15.22
C LYS A 6 18.36 -5.30 -13.98
N GLN A 7 18.95 -6.28 -13.29
CA GLN A 7 18.33 -6.89 -12.10
C GLN A 7 18.21 -5.90 -10.94
N ASN A 8 19.04 -4.86 -10.91
CA ASN A 8 18.95 -3.80 -9.91
C ASN A 8 17.87 -2.76 -10.25
N LEU A 9 17.28 -2.82 -11.45
CA LEU A 9 16.20 -1.93 -11.89
C LEU A 9 14.80 -2.53 -11.73
N LEU A 10 14.71 -3.85 -11.53
CA LEU A 10 13.44 -4.58 -11.48
C LEU A 10 13.09 -4.94 -10.04
N THR A 11 11.81 -4.90 -9.71
CA THR A 11 11.30 -5.40 -8.43
C THR A 11 11.64 -6.87 -8.27
N LYS A 12 12.09 -7.26 -7.08
CA LYS A 12 12.31 -8.65 -6.73
C LYS A 12 10.94 -9.26 -6.46
N LYS A 13 10.73 -10.51 -6.90
CA LYS A 13 9.48 -11.26 -6.63
C LYS A 13 9.41 -11.76 -5.17
N SER A 14 9.98 -11.02 -4.24
CA SER A 14 9.99 -11.37 -2.82
C SER A 14 8.82 -10.73 -2.10
N GLU A 15 8.25 -11.49 -1.17
CA GLU A 15 7.28 -11.01 -0.21
C GLU A 15 7.99 -10.78 1.12
N GLN A 16 7.74 -9.64 1.75
CA GLN A 16 8.24 -9.32 3.07
C GLN A 16 7.19 -9.71 4.10
N ARG A 17 7.59 -10.53 5.08
CA ARG A 17 6.76 -10.88 6.23
C ARG A 17 6.86 -9.79 7.30
N HIS A 18 5.71 -9.38 7.81
CA HIS A 18 5.57 -8.45 8.92
C HIS A 18 4.72 -9.09 10.01
N GLU A 19 5.07 -8.83 11.26
CA GLU A 19 4.24 -9.19 12.41
C GLU A 19 3.66 -7.89 12.96
N ILE A 20 2.33 -7.82 13.07
CA ILE A 20 1.62 -6.65 13.58
C ILE A 20 0.79 -7.03 14.82
N ARG A 21 0.65 -6.09 15.74
CA ARG A 21 -0.22 -6.26 16.91
C ARG A 21 -1.67 -6.13 16.49
N VAL A 22 -2.54 -7.00 16.99
CA VAL A 22 -3.99 -6.91 16.73
C VAL A 22 -4.79 -6.34 17.90
N ASP A 23 -4.17 -6.25 19.08
CA ASP A 23 -4.76 -5.66 20.28
C ASP A 23 -3.76 -4.67 20.92
N LYS A 24 -4.27 -3.51 21.35
CA LYS A 24 -3.46 -2.48 22.04
C LYS A 24 -3.14 -2.90 23.47
N GLU A 25 -4.08 -3.58 24.12
CA GLU A 25 -4.00 -3.94 25.54
C GLU A 25 -3.32 -5.30 25.73
N ASN A 26 -3.30 -6.15 24.69
CA ASN A 26 -2.64 -7.44 24.71
C ASN A 26 -1.56 -7.53 23.61
N PRO A 27 -0.29 -7.19 23.91
CA PRO A 27 0.78 -7.15 22.92
C PRO A 27 1.23 -8.53 22.40
N ASP A 28 0.80 -9.62 23.04
CA ASP A 28 1.13 -10.98 22.63
C ASP A 28 0.22 -11.46 21.49
N LEU A 29 -0.89 -10.77 21.23
CA LEU A 29 -1.78 -11.06 20.10
C LEU A 29 -1.25 -10.40 18.83
N MET A 30 -0.72 -11.22 17.93
CA MET A 30 -0.08 -10.81 16.70
C MET A 30 -0.75 -11.45 15.49
N MET A 31 -0.66 -10.77 14.35
CA MET A 31 -1.01 -11.27 13.02
C MET A 31 0.20 -11.14 12.09
N GLU A 32 0.39 -12.12 11.21
CA GLU A 32 1.40 -12.03 10.16
C GLU A 32 0.78 -11.46 8.87
N VAL A 33 1.51 -10.58 8.18
CA VAL A 33 1.13 -9.97 6.92
C VAL A 33 2.29 -10.08 5.94
N TRP A 34 2.03 -10.56 4.73
CA TRP A 34 3.01 -10.59 3.65
C TRP A 34 2.70 -9.50 2.64
N VAL A 35 3.65 -8.58 2.46
CA VAL A 35 3.56 -7.50 1.50
C VAL A 35 4.57 -7.75 0.39
N ARG A 36 4.15 -7.74 -0.86
CA ARG A 36 5.08 -7.84 -1.99
C ARG A 36 5.78 -6.52 -2.25
N GLU A 37 6.91 -6.56 -2.94
CA GLU A 37 7.52 -5.34 -3.48
C GLU A 37 6.57 -4.65 -4.49
N LEU A 38 6.45 -3.32 -4.36
CA LEU A 38 5.61 -2.51 -5.23
C LEU A 38 6.41 -2.02 -6.44
N THR A 39 5.82 -2.14 -7.61
CA THR A 39 6.39 -1.54 -8.83
C THR A 39 6.00 -0.07 -8.92
N PHE A 40 6.73 0.68 -9.73
CA PHE A 40 6.34 2.04 -10.10
C PHE A 40 4.88 2.12 -10.60
N PHE A 41 4.44 1.15 -11.40
CA PHE A 41 3.08 1.13 -11.96
C PHE A 41 2.01 0.79 -10.91
N ASP A 42 2.34 0.03 -9.87
CA ASP A 42 1.39 -0.25 -8.78
C ASP A 42 0.98 1.04 -8.06
N VAL A 43 1.96 1.91 -7.82
CA VAL A 43 1.75 3.22 -7.21
C VAL A 43 0.84 4.09 -8.07
N GLN A 44 1.09 4.13 -9.39
CA GLN A 44 0.27 4.90 -10.33
C GLN A 44 -1.17 4.38 -10.39
N LYS A 45 -1.37 3.05 -10.40
CA LYS A 45 -2.72 2.45 -10.42
C LYS A 45 -3.49 2.68 -9.13
N ALA A 46 -2.81 2.65 -7.98
CA ALA A 46 -3.44 2.97 -6.70
C ALA A 46 -3.88 4.44 -6.67
N ALA A 47 -3.02 5.35 -7.15
CA ALA A 47 -3.39 6.75 -7.31
C ALA A 47 -4.59 6.90 -8.25
N GLN A 48 -4.61 6.25 -9.42
CA GLN A 48 -5.78 6.27 -10.31
C GLN A 48 -7.06 5.75 -9.64
N SER A 49 -6.95 4.72 -8.79
CA SER A 49 -8.09 4.19 -8.03
C SER A 49 -8.61 5.17 -6.96
N MET A 50 -7.76 6.12 -6.55
CA MET A 50 -8.08 7.17 -5.60
C MET A 50 -8.77 8.37 -6.25
N PHE A 51 -8.46 8.72 -7.51
CA PHE A 51 -9.09 9.88 -8.16
C PHE A 51 -10.36 9.45 -8.90
N GLN A 52 -11.49 10.05 -8.53
CA GLN A 52 -12.74 9.96 -9.29
C GLN A 52 -12.99 11.28 -10.01
N MET A 53 -13.27 11.20 -11.31
CA MET A 53 -13.68 12.32 -12.14
C MET A 53 -15.16 12.16 -12.47
N ASP A 54 -15.96 13.17 -12.11
CA ASP A 54 -17.36 13.27 -12.53
C ASP A 54 -17.57 14.62 -13.23
N GLY A 55 -17.50 14.61 -14.56
CA GLY A 55 -17.43 15.84 -15.35
C GLY A 55 -16.19 16.68 -15.02
N ASP A 56 -16.42 17.89 -14.52
CA ASP A 56 -15.36 18.83 -14.09
C ASP A 56 -14.99 18.66 -12.60
N ASP A 57 -15.74 17.87 -11.84
CA ASP A 57 -15.48 17.65 -10.42
C ASP A 57 -14.49 16.51 -10.19
N ILE A 58 -13.43 16.80 -9.43
CA ILE A 58 -12.44 15.82 -8.99
C ILE A 58 -12.68 15.53 -7.51
N SER A 59 -12.92 14.27 -7.18
CA SER A 59 -13.06 13.80 -5.80
C SER A 59 -12.08 12.67 -5.47
N LEU A 60 -11.84 12.46 -4.18
CA LEU A 60 -10.96 11.40 -3.68
C LEU A 60 -11.78 10.22 -3.17
N ASN A 61 -11.57 9.06 -3.78
CA ASN A 61 -12.06 7.76 -3.36
C ASN A 61 -10.99 7.00 -2.57
N LEU A 62 -10.88 7.32 -1.28
CA LEU A 62 -9.95 6.60 -0.39
C LEU A 62 -10.32 5.12 -0.24
N GLU A 63 -11.60 4.76 -0.35
CA GLU A 63 -12.03 3.36 -0.31
C GLU A 63 -11.47 2.58 -1.51
N GLY A 64 -11.55 3.16 -2.71
CA GLY A 64 -10.98 2.59 -3.93
C GLY A 64 -9.47 2.40 -3.84
N TYR A 65 -8.78 3.38 -3.24
CA TYR A 65 -7.35 3.26 -2.93
C TYR A 65 -7.05 2.04 -2.05
N TRP A 66 -7.71 1.93 -0.89
CA TRP A 66 -7.42 0.85 0.06
C TRP A 66 -7.83 -0.52 -0.46
N ARG A 67 -8.94 -0.60 -1.19
CA ARG A 67 -9.34 -1.83 -1.88
C ARG A 67 -8.30 -2.26 -2.91
N TYR A 68 -7.74 -1.33 -3.69
CA TYR A 68 -6.63 -1.62 -4.59
C TYR A 68 -5.40 -2.09 -3.81
N ALA A 69 -5.01 -1.39 -2.76
CA ALA A 69 -3.85 -1.69 -1.93
C ALA A 69 -3.94 -3.10 -1.32
N PHE A 70 -5.05 -3.44 -0.68
CA PHE A 70 -5.24 -4.76 -0.06
C PHE A 70 -5.33 -5.89 -1.08
N SER A 71 -5.95 -5.65 -2.24
CA SER A 71 -6.04 -6.69 -3.28
C SER A 71 -4.73 -6.92 -4.04
N ASN A 72 -3.85 -5.92 -4.10
CA ASN A 72 -2.66 -5.99 -4.95
C ASN A 72 -1.36 -6.07 -4.16
N TRP A 73 -1.25 -5.48 -2.97
CA TRP A 73 0.03 -5.38 -2.24
C TRP A 73 0.14 -6.36 -1.09
N VAL A 74 -0.98 -6.64 -0.42
CA VAL A 74 -1.07 -7.70 0.59
C VAL A 74 -1.25 -9.02 -0.13
N VAL A 75 -0.27 -9.93 -0.01
CA VAL A 75 -0.29 -11.22 -0.69
C VAL A 75 -1.08 -12.25 0.10
N ARG A 76 -0.88 -12.26 1.43
CA ARG A 76 -1.57 -13.14 2.36
C ARG A 76 -1.43 -12.64 3.79
N THR A 77 -2.27 -13.15 4.67
CA THR A 77 -2.23 -12.88 6.11
C THR A 77 -2.37 -14.18 6.89
N ASN A 78 -2.02 -14.16 8.17
CA ASN A 78 -2.29 -15.22 9.13
C ASN A 78 -2.75 -14.61 10.47
N PRO A 79 -4.06 -14.69 10.81
CA PRO A 79 -5.11 -15.44 10.14
C PRO A 79 -5.40 -14.94 8.71
N GLU A 80 -5.91 -15.84 7.86
CA GLU A 80 -6.23 -15.51 6.47
C GLU A 80 -7.44 -14.56 6.42
N LEU A 81 -7.25 -13.42 5.76
CA LEU A 81 -8.27 -12.38 5.57
C LEU A 81 -8.49 -12.18 4.08
N THR A 82 -9.76 -12.14 3.68
CA THR A 82 -10.12 -11.69 2.34
C THR A 82 -9.97 -10.17 2.22
N VAL A 83 -10.03 -9.65 0.99
CA VAL A 83 -10.05 -8.19 0.77
C VAL A 83 -11.25 -7.56 1.49
N ASP A 84 -12.42 -8.19 1.46
CA ASP A 84 -13.60 -7.65 2.15
C ASP A 84 -13.44 -7.71 3.67
N ASP A 85 -12.78 -8.72 4.24
CA ASP A 85 -12.42 -8.74 5.66
C ASP A 85 -11.48 -7.59 6.00
N MET A 86 -10.46 -7.35 5.17
CA MET A 86 -9.52 -6.24 5.35
C MET A 86 -10.20 -4.87 5.28
N MET A 87 -11.22 -4.71 4.43
CA MET A 87 -12.04 -3.50 4.35
C MET A 87 -12.93 -3.30 5.58
N ASN A 88 -13.16 -4.34 6.38
CA ASN A 88 -14.00 -4.31 7.59
C ASN A 88 -13.18 -4.44 8.90
N LEU A 89 -11.87 -4.22 8.84
CA LEU A 89 -11.02 -4.24 10.02
C LEU A 89 -11.42 -3.14 11.01
N ASN A 90 -11.23 -3.42 12.30
CA ASN A 90 -11.29 -2.36 13.30
C ASN A 90 -10.17 -1.33 13.05
N ALA A 91 -10.37 -0.10 13.54
CA ALA A 91 -9.48 1.02 13.28
C ALA A 91 -8.02 0.76 13.69
N TYR A 92 -7.78 -0.01 14.76
CA TYR A 92 -6.43 -0.30 15.21
C TYR A 92 -5.69 -1.23 14.24
N VAL A 93 -6.28 -2.39 13.94
CA VAL A 93 -5.66 -3.37 13.02
C VAL A 93 -5.52 -2.76 11.62
N GLY A 94 -6.54 -2.04 11.15
CA GLY A 94 -6.49 -1.32 9.88
C GLY A 94 -5.31 -0.34 9.82
N GLN A 95 -5.07 0.44 10.89
CA GLN A 95 -3.93 1.35 10.96
C GLN A 95 -2.59 0.61 10.98
N GLN A 96 -2.49 -0.53 11.66
CA GLN A 96 -1.28 -1.34 11.69
C GLN A 96 -0.93 -1.89 10.29
N ILE A 97 -1.89 -2.46 9.56
CA ILE A 97 -1.65 -2.90 8.17
C ILE A 97 -1.32 -1.70 7.28
N ALA A 98 -2.09 -0.61 7.36
CA ALA A 98 -1.88 0.58 6.53
C ALA A 98 -0.49 1.20 6.72
N SER A 99 0.12 1.07 7.92
CA SER A 99 1.48 1.53 8.18
C SER A 99 2.58 0.78 7.40
N LEU A 100 2.26 -0.39 6.87
CA LEU A 100 3.16 -1.20 6.04
C LEU A 100 3.06 -0.83 4.55
N LEU A 101 2.06 -0.04 4.17
CA LEU A 101 1.71 0.28 2.79
C LEU A 101 1.95 1.78 2.52
N PRO A 102 2.17 2.18 1.25
CA PRO A 102 2.20 3.60 0.89
C PRO A 102 0.93 4.32 1.36
N LYS A 103 1.06 5.59 1.75
CA LYS A 103 -0.08 6.38 2.21
C LYS A 103 -0.70 7.20 1.07
N PRO A 104 -2.03 7.37 1.06
CA PRO A 104 -2.71 8.24 0.09
C PRO A 104 -2.09 9.63 -0.05
N ASP A 105 -1.76 10.27 1.07
CA ASP A 105 -1.23 11.64 1.10
C ASP A 105 0.16 11.73 0.46
N GLU A 106 1.02 10.73 0.69
CA GLU A 106 2.35 10.62 0.07
C GLU A 106 2.22 10.52 -1.47
N LEU A 107 1.17 9.86 -1.96
CA LEU A 107 0.91 9.73 -3.40
C LEU A 107 0.33 11.00 -4.01
N ALA A 108 -0.56 11.68 -3.29
CA ALA A 108 -1.10 12.97 -3.72
C ALA A 108 0.04 14.00 -3.86
N GLU A 109 0.97 14.03 -2.91
CA GLU A 109 2.18 14.87 -2.98
C GLU A 109 3.09 14.47 -4.15
N ALA A 110 3.30 13.16 -4.35
CA ALA A 110 4.11 12.66 -5.46
C ALA A 110 3.55 13.14 -6.81
N MET A 111 2.23 13.09 -7.00
CA MET A 111 1.56 13.53 -8.23
C MET A 111 1.53 15.06 -8.43
N GLN A 112 1.58 15.86 -7.35
CA GLN A 112 1.71 17.31 -7.45
C GLN A 112 3.15 17.78 -7.74
N GLY A 113 4.08 16.86 -8.04
CA GLY A 113 5.47 17.15 -8.36
C GLY A 113 6.49 16.62 -7.34
N GLY A 114 6.07 15.80 -6.37
CA GLY A 114 6.98 15.15 -5.41
C GLY A 114 7.95 14.12 -6.02
N PHE A 115 7.64 13.54 -7.20
CA PHE A 115 8.56 12.61 -7.89
C PHE A 115 9.90 13.26 -8.29
N THR A 116 9.98 14.59 -8.40
CA THR A 116 11.22 15.31 -8.75
C THR A 116 12.03 15.77 -7.54
N LYS A 117 11.47 15.67 -6.31
CA LYS A 117 12.11 16.13 -5.07
C LYS A 117 12.92 15.05 -4.34
N ALA A 118 12.82 13.78 -4.74
CA ALA A 118 13.55 12.68 -4.13
C ALA A 118 15.07 12.64 -4.48
N ASN A 119 15.59 13.63 -5.21
CA ASN A 119 16.98 13.69 -5.67
C ASN A 119 17.69 15.03 -5.37
N ASN A 120 17.42 15.65 -4.22
CA ASN A 120 18.29 16.70 -3.66
C ASN A 120 18.85 16.29 -2.31
#